data_AF-A0A9D8KLY9-F1
#
_entry.id   AF-A0A9D8KLY9-F1
#
_cell.length_a   1.000
_cell.length_b   1.000
_cell.length_c   1.000
_cell.angle_alpha   90.00
_cell.angle_beta   90.00
_cell.angle_gamma   90.00
#
_symmetry.space_group_name_H-M   'P 1'
#
loop_
_entity.id
_entity.type
_entity.pdbx_description
1 polymer ?
#
loop_
_entity_poly.entity_id
_entity_poly.type
_entity_poly.pdbx_seq_one_letter_code
_entity_poly.pdbx_strand_id
1 'polypeptide(L)'
;MMHLLLLALASLTLAGCAALDPYAQAPVAQRLQRDDALGDCARLFRANDALIDAAGTRDALAPRVAGFPYLRVDRALAALADAADAGPSLARQWYAALALLDDDSRRIELGNAGSDDVAAVAPLAVCRRLLARADQEEAASLREAAQVPDDYSSAMRAWGLYPLTRHAFAAGIRRWQRETVDEFTAYGDDDPARHRRQRYIVGGPQNMVPTLRQLPELGLPVVSPSALASLVARHAPTLEIETAGDDDRPGALVWRREPRRLQVGVDVNEPVLYVRTGHTRLGGRWLLQLTYAVWFAARPRQQAMDLLAGRLDGLLWRVTLDADGTALVYDTIHPCGCYHLFLPTERVRARPQVKGIEEGLFVVQTLRSPAANERVVLRLAAATHYLQRAETEMEGNDDDKAIVLSLRDDDQLRSLPLPDGGTRSAFAPDGLIAGSERLERFYFWPMGIASAGQMRQWGRHATAFVGRRHFDDPTLFDRYFEHPP
;
A
#
# COMPACT_ATOMS: atom_id res chain seq x y z
N MET A 1 -11.36 44.57 -13.49
CA MET A 1 -10.42 43.83 -12.62
C MET A 1 -11.06 42.59 -11.97
N MET A 2 -12.29 42.69 -11.44
CA MET A 2 -13.01 41.56 -10.80
C MET A 2 -13.37 40.41 -11.76
N HIS A 3 -13.68 40.70 -13.04
CA HIS A 3 -13.95 39.66 -14.05
C HIS A 3 -12.70 38.89 -14.51
N LEU A 4 -11.51 39.52 -14.50
CA LEU A 4 -10.25 38.83 -14.80
C LEU A 4 -9.82 37.91 -13.65
N LEU A 5 -10.12 38.27 -12.40
CA LEU A 5 -9.89 37.40 -11.24
C LEU A 5 -10.83 36.18 -11.23
N LEU A 6 -12.10 36.37 -11.62
CA LEU A 6 -13.08 35.27 -11.73
C LEU A 6 -12.73 34.30 -12.86
N LEU A 7 -12.22 34.80 -14.00
CA LEU A 7 -11.72 33.94 -15.08
C LEU A 7 -10.43 33.21 -14.69
N ALA A 8 -9.53 33.84 -13.93
CA ALA A 8 -8.32 33.20 -13.39
C ALA A 8 -8.64 32.13 -12.33
N LEU A 9 -9.62 32.36 -11.45
CA LEU A 9 -10.10 31.33 -10.52
C LEU A 9 -10.89 30.22 -11.22
N ALA A 10 -11.63 30.52 -12.29
CA ALA A 10 -12.34 29.50 -13.09
C ALA A 10 -11.38 28.60 -13.88
N SER A 11 -10.23 29.12 -14.30
CA SER A 11 -9.18 28.34 -14.99
C SER A 11 -8.30 27.54 -14.02
N LEU A 12 -8.12 28.00 -12.78
CA LEU A 12 -7.46 27.23 -11.71
C LEU A 12 -8.35 26.13 -11.10
N THR A 13 -9.67 26.18 -11.31
CA THR A 13 -10.62 25.18 -10.77
C THR A 13 -10.94 24.05 -11.74
N LEU A 14 -10.62 24.19 -13.04
CA LEU A 14 -10.82 23.15 -14.06
C LEU A 14 -9.62 22.21 -14.25
N ALA A 15 -8.46 22.53 -13.66
CA ALA A 15 -7.27 21.66 -13.71
C ALA A 15 -7.35 20.47 -12.72
N GLY A 16 -8.44 20.32 -11.95
CA GLY A 16 -8.49 19.46 -10.78
C GLY A 16 -9.12 18.07 -10.93
N CYS A 17 -9.71 17.70 -12.07
CA CYS A 17 -10.49 16.44 -12.16
C CYS A 17 -10.39 15.66 -13.49
N ALA A 18 -9.56 16.10 -14.45
CA ALA A 18 -9.16 15.20 -15.52
C ALA A 18 -7.93 14.45 -15.04
N ALA A 19 -8.00 13.12 -14.95
CA ALA A 19 -6.78 12.31 -14.99
C ALA A 19 -5.96 12.84 -16.17
N LEU A 20 -4.78 13.42 -15.90
CA LEU A 20 -3.89 13.92 -16.94
C LEU A 20 -3.73 12.79 -17.96
N ASP A 21 -4.26 13.00 -19.16
CA ASP A 21 -4.18 12.00 -20.22
C ASP A 21 -2.70 11.69 -20.44
N PRO A 22 -2.24 10.45 -20.15
CA PRO A 22 -0.82 10.12 -20.27
C PRO A 22 -0.34 10.20 -21.73
N TYR A 23 -1.27 10.28 -22.70
CA TYR A 23 -0.98 10.44 -24.13
C TYR A 23 -0.93 11.90 -24.59
N ALA A 24 -1.30 12.87 -23.74
CA ALA A 24 -1.30 14.28 -24.11
C ALA A 24 0.10 14.92 -24.09
N GLN A 25 1.05 14.28 -23.40
CA GLN A 25 2.41 14.80 -23.24
C GLN A 25 3.39 14.15 -24.21
N ALA A 26 4.42 14.90 -24.60
CA ALA A 26 5.56 14.34 -25.31
C ALA A 26 6.32 13.33 -24.41
N PRO A 27 7.00 12.31 -24.98
CA PRO A 27 7.16 12.07 -26.42
C PRO A 27 5.98 11.34 -27.07
N VAL A 28 5.15 10.61 -26.32
CA VAL A 28 4.12 9.75 -26.93
C VAL A 28 3.11 10.52 -27.78
N ALA A 29 2.76 11.76 -27.42
CA ALA A 29 1.90 12.62 -28.23
C ALA A 29 2.43 12.81 -29.65
N GLN A 30 3.76 12.92 -29.81
CA GLN A 30 4.43 13.01 -31.10
C GLN A 30 4.52 11.64 -31.79
N ARG A 31 4.77 10.56 -31.03
CA ARG A 31 4.81 9.20 -31.57
C ARG A 31 3.47 8.82 -32.21
N LEU A 32 2.34 9.22 -31.61
CA LEU A 32 1.00 8.97 -32.13
C LEU A 32 0.75 9.56 -33.53
N GLN A 33 1.47 10.62 -33.91
CA GLN A 33 1.36 11.28 -35.22
C GLN A 33 2.21 10.62 -36.31
N ARG A 34 2.98 9.58 -35.98
CA ARG A 34 3.85 8.89 -36.94
C ARG A 34 3.12 7.76 -37.65
N ASP A 35 3.44 7.57 -38.92
CA ASP A 35 2.95 6.46 -39.75
C ASP A 35 4.02 5.36 -39.90
N ASP A 36 4.70 5.04 -38.79
CA ASP A 36 5.74 4.01 -38.72
C ASP A 36 5.57 3.11 -37.50
N ALA A 37 6.53 2.19 -37.30
CA ALA A 37 6.50 1.24 -36.20
C ALA A 37 6.42 1.90 -34.80
N LEU A 38 6.97 3.11 -34.62
CA LEU A 38 6.86 3.84 -33.36
C LEU A 38 5.43 4.35 -33.15
N GLY A 39 4.79 4.85 -34.21
CA GLY A 39 3.39 5.24 -34.17
C GLY A 39 2.45 4.06 -33.95
N ASP A 40 2.70 2.93 -34.58
CA ASP A 40 1.95 1.70 -34.37
C ASP A 40 2.05 1.23 -32.92
N CYS A 41 3.24 1.28 -32.34
CA CYS A 41 3.45 0.95 -30.93
C CYS A 41 2.75 1.90 -29.97
N ALA A 42 2.82 3.21 -30.21
CA ALA A 42 2.09 4.19 -29.40
C ALA A 42 0.57 3.99 -29.47
N ARG A 43 0.03 3.69 -30.66
CA ARG A 43 -1.39 3.37 -30.86
C ARG A 43 -1.79 2.06 -30.20
N LEU A 44 -0.92 1.05 -30.20
CA LEU A 44 -1.16 -0.23 -29.54
C LEU A 44 -1.31 -0.08 -28.02
N PHE A 45 -0.43 0.69 -27.37
CA PHE A 45 -0.57 0.99 -25.94
C PHE A 45 -1.87 1.74 -25.66
N ARG A 46 -2.22 2.74 -26.49
CA ARG A 46 -3.46 3.50 -26.35
C ARG A 46 -4.71 2.63 -26.50
N ALA A 47 -4.71 1.69 -27.44
CA ALA A 47 -5.81 0.76 -27.66
C ALA A 47 -5.98 -0.21 -26.47
N ASN A 48 -4.89 -0.74 -25.93
CA ASN A 48 -4.92 -1.59 -24.74
C ASN A 48 -5.43 -0.81 -23.52
N ASP A 49 -4.97 0.43 -23.35
CA ASP A 49 -5.45 1.28 -22.27
C ASP A 49 -6.95 1.56 -22.38
N ALA A 50 -7.46 1.82 -23.59
CA ALA A 50 -8.89 2.01 -23.80
C ALA A 50 -9.71 0.74 -23.47
N LEU A 51 -9.18 -0.45 -23.78
CA LEU A 51 -9.80 -1.73 -23.42
C LEU A 51 -9.86 -1.92 -21.91
N ILE A 52 -8.77 -1.62 -21.20
CA ILE A 52 -8.68 -1.71 -19.73
C ILE A 52 -9.65 -0.72 -19.07
N ASP A 53 -9.73 0.51 -19.56
CA ASP A 53 -10.63 1.52 -19.02
C ASP A 53 -12.10 1.16 -19.30
N ALA A 54 -12.42 0.64 -20.49
CA ALA A 54 -13.76 0.17 -20.83
C ALA A 54 -14.20 -1.03 -19.97
N ALA A 55 -13.27 -1.91 -19.60
CA ALA A 55 -13.51 -3.03 -18.71
C ALA A 55 -13.55 -2.62 -17.23
N GLY A 56 -13.04 -1.43 -16.88
CA GLY A 56 -12.91 -0.96 -15.50
C GLY A 56 -11.92 -1.79 -14.68
N THR A 57 -10.89 -2.35 -15.32
CA THR A 57 -9.92 -3.28 -14.71
C THR A 57 -8.57 -2.65 -14.39
N ARG A 58 -8.46 -1.32 -14.56
CA ARG A 58 -7.26 -0.53 -14.27
C ARG A 58 -6.75 -0.80 -12.86
N ASP A 59 -5.46 -1.05 -12.75
CA ASP A 59 -4.75 -1.28 -11.50
C ASP A 59 -4.21 0.06 -10.97
N ALA A 60 -4.47 0.35 -9.69
CA ALA A 60 -4.10 1.63 -9.07
C ALA A 60 -2.77 1.57 -8.29
N LEU A 61 -2.15 0.39 -8.16
CA LEU A 61 -0.91 0.20 -7.38
C LEU A 61 0.23 1.10 -7.86
N ALA A 62 0.47 1.12 -9.18
CA ALA A 62 1.49 1.95 -9.81
C ALA A 62 0.85 2.77 -10.95
N PRO A 63 0.86 4.11 -10.90
CA PRO A 63 0.38 4.94 -12.01
C PRO A 63 1.29 4.84 -13.23
N ARG A 64 0.70 5.08 -14.40
CA ARG A 64 1.43 5.30 -15.66
C ARG A 64 2.23 6.60 -15.59
N VAL A 65 3.41 6.59 -16.20
CA VAL A 65 4.22 7.80 -16.35
C VAL A 65 3.66 8.65 -17.49
N ALA A 66 3.35 9.93 -17.23
CA ALA A 66 2.82 10.82 -18.25
C ALA A 66 3.83 11.03 -19.38
N GLY A 67 3.38 10.97 -20.64
CA GLY A 67 4.28 11.01 -21.81
C GLY A 67 4.91 9.66 -22.15
N PHE A 68 4.94 8.71 -21.22
CA PHE A 68 5.55 7.39 -21.35
C PHE A 68 4.59 6.27 -20.89
N PRO A 69 3.44 6.08 -21.56
CA PRO A 69 2.35 5.20 -21.08
C PRO A 69 2.71 3.70 -21.07
N TYR A 70 3.87 3.35 -21.59
CA TYR A 70 4.47 2.02 -21.56
C TYR A 70 5.36 1.78 -20.33
N LEU A 71 5.40 2.73 -19.39
CA LEU A 71 6.12 2.70 -18.12
C LEU A 71 5.17 3.05 -16.96
N ARG A 72 5.46 2.48 -15.79
CA ARG A 72 4.80 2.81 -14.52
C ARG A 72 5.84 3.11 -13.45
N VAL A 73 5.43 3.86 -12.44
CA VAL A 73 6.31 4.30 -11.36
C VAL A 73 5.62 4.07 -10.01
N ASP A 74 6.37 3.56 -9.04
CA ASP A 74 6.00 3.60 -7.62
C ASP A 74 6.84 4.67 -6.88
N ARG A 75 6.57 4.91 -5.60
CA ARG A 75 7.27 5.96 -4.84
C ARG A 75 8.76 5.66 -4.66
N ALA A 76 9.16 4.39 -4.61
CA ALA A 76 10.55 3.99 -4.49
C ALA A 76 11.33 4.30 -5.78
N LEU A 77 10.78 3.94 -6.94
CA LEU A 77 11.37 4.25 -8.24
C LEU A 77 11.35 5.75 -8.53
N ALA A 78 10.32 6.48 -8.09
CA ALA A 78 10.32 7.94 -8.16
C ALA A 78 11.51 8.54 -7.37
N ALA A 79 11.75 8.06 -6.15
CA ALA A 79 12.88 8.50 -5.33
C ALA A 79 14.26 8.07 -5.86
N LEU A 80 14.31 7.09 -6.78
CA LEU A 80 15.52 6.64 -7.47
C LEU A 80 15.77 7.35 -8.80
N ALA A 81 14.88 8.25 -9.24
CA ALA A 81 15.01 8.96 -10.52
C ALA A 81 16.32 9.78 -10.60
N ASP A 82 16.73 10.43 -9.49
CA ASP A 82 17.99 11.19 -9.44
C ASP A 82 19.22 10.28 -9.49
N ALA A 83 19.16 9.12 -8.80
CA ALA A 83 20.24 8.14 -8.84
C ALA A 83 20.44 7.55 -10.25
N ALA A 84 19.38 7.51 -11.06
CA ALA A 84 19.46 7.06 -12.45
C ALA A 84 20.34 7.99 -13.32
N ASP A 85 20.52 9.26 -12.95
CA ASP A 85 21.38 10.20 -13.67
C ASP A 85 22.88 9.96 -13.46
N ALA A 86 23.25 9.21 -12.40
CA ALA A 86 24.64 9.00 -12.03
C ALA A 86 25.42 8.12 -13.05
N GLY A 87 24.74 7.47 -13.99
CA GLY A 87 25.40 6.88 -15.15
C GLY A 87 24.53 5.94 -15.99
N PRO A 88 25.00 5.56 -17.20
CA PRO A 88 24.20 4.78 -18.16
C PRO A 88 23.76 3.39 -17.67
N SER A 89 24.50 2.80 -16.73
CA SER A 89 24.12 1.51 -16.14
C SER A 89 22.90 1.66 -15.23
N LEU A 90 22.90 2.66 -14.34
CA LEU A 90 21.80 2.93 -13.41
C LEU A 90 20.56 3.40 -14.17
N ALA A 91 20.73 4.25 -15.19
CA ALA A 91 19.64 4.66 -16.07
C ALA A 91 18.92 3.46 -16.73
N ARG A 92 19.68 2.48 -17.25
CA ARG A 92 19.11 1.26 -17.83
C ARG A 92 18.37 0.41 -16.80
N GLN A 93 18.92 0.28 -15.59
CA GLN A 93 18.29 -0.50 -14.52
C GLN A 93 17.01 0.14 -14.01
N TRP A 94 17.00 1.47 -13.86
CA TRP A 94 15.81 2.23 -13.51
C TRP A 94 14.71 2.13 -14.56
N TYR A 95 15.06 2.33 -15.83
CA TYR A 95 14.13 2.11 -16.94
C TYR A 95 13.56 0.69 -16.94
N ALA A 96 14.41 -0.33 -16.75
CA ALA A 96 13.97 -1.73 -16.70
C ALA A 96 13.00 -1.98 -15.54
N ALA A 97 13.21 -1.33 -14.38
CA ALA A 97 12.29 -1.41 -13.24
C ALA A 97 10.93 -0.76 -13.55
N LEU A 98 10.91 0.43 -14.16
CA LEU A 98 9.67 1.10 -14.60
C LEU A 98 8.89 0.26 -15.62
N ALA A 99 9.62 -0.34 -16.56
CA ALA A 99 9.07 -1.22 -17.59
C ALA A 99 8.50 -2.51 -16.99
N LEU A 100 9.15 -3.07 -15.96
CA LEU A 100 8.68 -4.25 -15.25
C LEU A 100 7.38 -3.97 -14.47
N LEU A 101 7.24 -2.79 -13.86
CA LEU A 101 5.99 -2.38 -13.20
C LEU A 101 4.83 -2.24 -14.19
N ASP A 102 5.08 -1.66 -15.37
CA ASP A 102 4.06 -1.57 -16.43
C ASP A 102 3.67 -2.96 -16.94
N ASP A 103 4.65 -3.79 -17.26
CA ASP A 103 4.42 -5.14 -17.79
C ASP A 103 3.58 -6.00 -16.85
N ASP A 104 3.88 -5.91 -15.55
CA ASP A 104 3.14 -6.61 -14.52
C ASP A 104 1.69 -6.15 -14.40
N SER A 105 1.51 -4.86 -14.16
CA SER A 105 0.19 -4.28 -13.93
C SER A 105 -0.69 -4.49 -15.15
N ARG A 106 -0.12 -4.33 -16.35
CA ARG A 106 -0.85 -4.50 -17.61
C ARG A 106 -1.28 -5.93 -17.86
N ARG A 107 -0.46 -6.93 -17.50
CA ARG A 107 -0.87 -8.35 -17.57
C ARG A 107 -2.10 -8.58 -16.68
N ILE A 108 -2.06 -8.12 -15.44
CA ILE A 108 -3.19 -8.25 -14.51
C ILE A 108 -4.44 -7.52 -15.03
N GLU A 109 -4.29 -6.29 -15.54
CA GLU A 109 -5.38 -5.50 -16.09
C GLU A 109 -6.05 -6.16 -17.30
N LEU A 110 -5.26 -6.73 -18.20
CA LEU A 110 -5.74 -7.42 -19.41
C LEU A 110 -6.35 -8.79 -19.09
N GLY A 111 -5.74 -9.56 -18.19
CA GLY A 111 -6.29 -10.82 -17.71
C GLY A 111 -7.64 -10.63 -17.02
N ASN A 112 -7.77 -9.61 -16.17
CA ASN A 112 -9.05 -9.22 -15.57
C ASN A 112 -10.07 -8.70 -16.58
N ALA A 113 -9.63 -8.17 -17.73
CA ALA A 113 -10.49 -7.75 -18.83
C ALA A 113 -10.94 -8.94 -19.71
N GLY A 114 -10.52 -10.17 -19.39
CA GLY A 114 -10.85 -11.38 -20.15
C GLY A 114 -10.07 -11.52 -21.46
N SER A 115 -8.95 -10.83 -21.61
CA SER A 115 -8.06 -10.98 -22.77
C SER A 115 -7.11 -12.17 -22.58
N ASP A 116 -6.82 -12.91 -23.65
CA ASP A 116 -5.81 -13.97 -23.61
C ASP A 116 -4.42 -13.36 -23.32
N ASP A 117 -3.94 -13.59 -22.10
CA ASP A 117 -2.72 -13.00 -21.52
C ASP A 117 -1.49 -13.08 -22.44
N VAL A 118 -1.36 -14.16 -23.22
CA VAL A 118 -0.18 -14.39 -24.07
C VAL A 118 -0.25 -13.64 -25.40
N ALA A 119 -1.43 -13.57 -26.02
CA ALA A 119 -1.59 -12.97 -27.35
C ALA A 119 -1.61 -11.43 -27.28
N ALA A 120 -2.14 -10.86 -26.19
CA ALA A 120 -2.21 -9.42 -26.01
C ALA A 120 -0.88 -8.80 -25.52
N VAL A 121 -0.11 -9.50 -24.68
CA VAL A 121 1.06 -8.94 -23.99
C VAL A 121 2.36 -9.06 -24.80
N ALA A 122 2.53 -10.09 -25.63
CA ALA A 122 3.78 -10.28 -26.38
C ALA A 122 4.12 -9.12 -27.34
N PRO A 123 3.17 -8.56 -28.13
CA PRO A 123 3.42 -7.38 -28.95
C PRO A 123 3.80 -6.13 -28.14
N LEU A 124 3.22 -5.97 -26.95
CA LEU A 124 3.51 -4.84 -26.05
C LEU A 124 4.96 -4.87 -25.56
N ALA A 125 5.52 -6.05 -25.26
CA ALA A 125 6.92 -6.16 -24.86
C ALA A 125 7.90 -5.73 -25.98
N VAL A 126 7.58 -6.04 -27.23
CA VAL A 126 8.35 -5.55 -28.40
C VAL A 126 8.22 -4.03 -28.52
N CYS A 127 7.00 -3.53 -28.45
CA CYS A 127 6.72 -2.09 -28.57
C CYS A 127 7.35 -1.27 -27.46
N ARG A 128 7.35 -1.78 -26.22
CA ARG A 128 8.03 -1.14 -25.09
C ARG A 128 9.51 -0.94 -25.38
N ARG A 129 10.20 -1.96 -25.93
CA ARG A 129 11.62 -1.86 -26.31
C ARG A 129 11.86 -0.90 -27.48
N LEU A 130 10.95 -0.80 -28.44
CA LEU A 130 11.08 0.14 -29.56
C LEU A 130 10.93 1.59 -29.08
N LEU A 131 9.89 1.86 -28.29
CA LEU A 131 9.66 3.17 -27.69
C LEU A 131 10.79 3.54 -26.72
N ALA A 132 11.28 2.60 -25.91
CA ALA A 132 12.45 2.78 -25.04
C ALA A 132 13.67 3.34 -25.78
N ARG A 133 13.95 2.80 -26.96
CA ARG A 133 15.11 3.18 -27.77
C ARG A 133 14.89 4.53 -28.44
N ALA A 134 13.68 4.79 -28.92
CA ALA A 134 13.34 6.06 -29.56
C ALA A 134 13.33 7.23 -28.56
N ASP A 135 12.97 6.97 -27.30
CA ASP A 135 12.79 7.99 -26.28
C ASP A 135 14.03 8.14 -25.36
N GLN A 136 15.20 7.62 -25.76
CA GLN A 136 16.44 7.73 -24.97
C GLN A 136 16.88 9.18 -24.75
N GLU A 137 16.64 10.05 -25.74
CA GLU A 137 16.97 11.48 -25.65
C GLU A 137 16.02 12.23 -24.69
N GLU A 138 14.87 11.63 -24.36
CA GLU A 138 13.84 12.19 -23.47
C GLU A 138 14.03 11.77 -22.00
N ALA A 139 15.21 11.24 -21.64
CA ALA A 139 15.50 10.71 -20.31
C ALA A 139 15.35 11.75 -19.18
N ALA A 140 15.58 13.04 -19.47
CA ALA A 140 15.35 14.12 -18.51
C ALA A 140 13.84 14.30 -18.24
N SER A 141 13.02 14.37 -19.29
CA SER A 141 11.56 14.45 -19.19
C SER A 141 10.96 13.22 -18.55
N LEU A 142 11.51 12.03 -18.81
CA LEU A 142 11.10 10.79 -18.14
C LEU A 142 11.31 10.88 -16.63
N ARG A 143 12.47 11.36 -16.17
CA ARG A 143 12.76 11.54 -14.73
C ARG A 143 11.83 12.55 -14.08
N GLU A 144 11.56 13.66 -14.74
CA GLU A 144 10.63 14.67 -14.25
C GLU A 144 9.19 14.13 -14.16
N ALA A 145 8.76 13.35 -15.16
CA ALA A 145 7.41 12.79 -15.22
C ALA A 145 7.19 11.58 -14.30
N ALA A 146 8.26 10.89 -13.87
CA ALA A 146 8.23 9.68 -13.04
C ALA A 146 7.88 9.99 -11.57
N GLN A 147 6.67 10.51 -11.34
CA GLN A 147 6.15 10.87 -10.04
C GLN A 147 4.86 10.11 -9.73
N VAL A 148 4.65 9.78 -8.45
CA VAL A 148 3.38 9.22 -7.98
C VAL A 148 2.56 10.35 -7.35
N PRO A 149 1.36 10.67 -7.89
CA PRO A 149 0.48 11.64 -7.29
C PRO A 149 0.12 11.26 -5.86
N ASP A 150 0.06 12.26 -4.99
CA ASP A 150 -0.39 12.04 -3.63
C ASP A 150 -1.91 11.77 -3.56
N ASP A 151 -2.35 11.21 -2.43
CA ASP A 151 -3.75 10.81 -2.21
C ASP A 151 -4.57 11.92 -1.53
N TYR A 152 -4.09 13.17 -1.66
CA TYR A 152 -4.66 14.34 -0.99
C TYR A 152 -5.15 15.37 -2.01
N SER A 153 -6.47 15.45 -2.18
CA SER A 153 -7.10 16.46 -3.01
C SER A 153 -6.97 17.86 -2.39
N SER A 154 -6.18 18.70 -3.03
CA SER A 154 -6.08 20.13 -2.71
C SER A 154 -7.42 20.86 -2.87
N ALA A 155 -8.26 20.43 -3.82
CA ALA A 155 -9.60 20.97 -4.00
C ALA A 155 -10.51 20.67 -2.80
N MET A 156 -10.57 19.41 -2.34
CA MET A 156 -11.33 19.06 -1.14
C MET A 156 -10.84 19.81 0.10
N ARG A 157 -9.52 19.98 0.25
CA ARG A 157 -8.95 20.79 1.35
C ARG A 157 -9.35 22.26 1.29
N ALA A 158 -9.37 22.85 0.09
CA ALA A 158 -9.78 24.23 -0.10
C ALA A 158 -11.26 24.42 0.26
N TRP A 159 -12.15 23.60 -0.31
CA TRP A 159 -13.59 23.67 -0.05
C TRP A 159 -13.99 23.26 1.37
N GLY A 160 -13.24 22.33 1.97
CA GLY A 160 -13.42 21.88 3.34
C GLY A 160 -12.81 22.81 4.40
N LEU A 161 -12.30 23.99 4.00
CA LEU A 161 -11.66 24.95 4.90
C LEU A 161 -10.56 24.29 5.76
N TYR A 162 -9.73 23.45 5.14
CA TYR A 162 -8.65 22.71 5.80
C TYR A 162 -7.79 23.55 6.76
N PRO A 163 -7.39 24.81 6.44
CA PRO A 163 -6.63 25.64 7.38
C PRO A 163 -7.29 25.82 8.75
N LEU A 164 -8.63 25.76 8.82
CA LEU A 164 -9.42 25.86 10.05
C LEU A 164 -9.75 24.47 10.62
N THR A 165 -10.30 23.58 9.80
CA THR A 165 -10.81 22.28 10.26
C THR A 165 -9.70 21.37 10.79
N ARG A 166 -8.47 21.50 10.28
CA ARG A 166 -7.30 20.75 10.77
C ARG A 166 -7.03 20.88 12.26
N HIS A 167 -7.42 22.00 12.90
CA HIS A 167 -7.19 22.19 14.34
C HIS A 167 -8.09 21.30 15.20
N ALA A 168 -9.36 21.13 14.80
CA ALA A 168 -10.28 20.21 15.46
C ALA A 168 -9.84 18.76 15.27
N PHE A 169 -9.42 18.38 14.06
CA PHE A 169 -8.85 17.07 13.78
C PHE A 169 -7.60 16.81 14.60
N ALA A 170 -6.66 17.76 14.65
CA ALA A 170 -5.46 17.62 15.46
C ALA A 170 -5.78 17.41 16.96
N ALA A 171 -6.83 18.03 17.48
CA ALA A 171 -7.29 17.79 18.86
C ALA A 171 -7.86 16.38 19.04
N GLY A 172 -8.67 15.90 18.09
CA GLY A 172 -9.18 14.53 18.05
C GLY A 172 -8.07 13.48 17.98
N ILE A 173 -7.08 13.70 17.10
CA ILE A 173 -5.91 12.82 16.95
C ILE A 173 -5.12 12.77 18.26
N ARG A 174 -4.82 13.92 18.89
CA ARG A 174 -4.13 13.93 20.19
C ARG A 174 -4.90 13.20 21.29
N ARG A 175 -6.24 13.23 21.25
CA ARG A 175 -7.08 12.47 22.19
C ARG A 175 -6.97 10.98 21.91
N TRP A 176 -7.14 10.56 20.66
CA TRP A 176 -6.97 9.17 20.24
C TRP A 176 -5.57 8.63 20.59
N GLN A 177 -4.51 9.43 20.41
CA GLN A 177 -3.15 9.05 20.80
C GLN A 177 -3.02 8.77 22.30
N ARG A 178 -3.66 9.57 23.16
CA ARG A 178 -3.67 9.32 24.62
C ARG A 178 -4.43 8.03 24.94
N GLU A 179 -5.63 7.87 24.38
CA GLU A 179 -6.45 6.66 24.57
C GLU A 179 -5.71 5.40 24.11
N THR A 180 -4.96 5.48 23.00
CA THR A 180 -4.14 4.37 22.50
C THR A 180 -3.00 4.04 23.47
N VAL A 181 -2.30 5.04 24.02
CA VAL A 181 -1.24 4.81 25.02
C VAL A 181 -1.81 4.18 26.30
N ASP A 182 -2.97 4.65 26.76
CA ASP A 182 -3.65 4.10 27.92
C ASP A 182 -4.04 2.63 27.69
N GLU A 183 -4.54 2.29 26.50
CA GLU A 183 -4.86 0.91 26.11
C GLU A 183 -3.60 0.03 26.07
N PHE A 184 -2.52 0.47 25.40
CA PHE A 184 -1.26 -0.28 25.36
C PHE A 184 -0.67 -0.53 26.76
N THR A 185 -0.84 0.42 27.67
CA THR A 185 -0.41 0.27 29.07
C THR A 185 -1.27 -0.78 29.78
N ALA A 186 -2.59 -0.74 29.60
CA ALA A 186 -3.51 -1.68 30.22
C ALA A 186 -3.29 -3.15 29.78
N TYR A 187 -2.85 -3.39 28.55
CA TYR A 187 -2.51 -4.72 28.02
C TYR A 187 -1.02 -5.10 28.20
N GLY A 188 -0.24 -4.28 28.89
CA GLY A 188 1.20 -4.49 29.09
C GLY A 188 1.56 -5.27 30.36
N ASP A 189 0.79 -5.11 31.44
CA ASP A 189 1.07 -5.74 32.75
C ASP A 189 0.34 -7.09 32.91
N ASP A 190 -0.90 -7.17 32.43
CA ASP A 190 -1.72 -8.38 32.34
C ASP A 190 -2.56 -8.31 31.06
N ASP A 191 -2.88 -9.44 30.44
CA ASP A 191 -3.84 -9.49 29.33
C ASP A 191 -5.25 -9.84 29.85
N PRO A 192 -6.13 -8.84 30.09
CA PRO A 192 -7.45 -9.08 30.66
C PRO A 192 -8.35 -9.92 29.74
N ALA A 193 -8.00 -10.03 28.46
CA ALA A 193 -8.77 -10.77 27.47
C ALA A 193 -8.13 -12.10 27.05
N ARG A 194 -7.07 -12.56 27.73
CA ARG A 194 -6.31 -13.78 27.40
C ARG A 194 -7.19 -14.98 27.06
N HIS A 195 -8.25 -15.20 27.83
CA HIS A 195 -9.16 -16.35 27.66
C HIS A 195 -10.08 -16.26 26.43
N ARG A 196 -10.18 -15.09 25.80
CA ARG A 196 -11.00 -14.83 24.61
C ARG A 196 -10.16 -14.70 23.35
N ARG A 197 -8.83 -14.80 23.44
CA ARG A 197 -7.95 -14.70 22.28
C ARG A 197 -7.83 -16.03 21.57
N GLN A 198 -8.03 -16.01 20.26
CA GLN A 198 -7.63 -17.08 19.38
C GLN A 198 -6.24 -16.78 18.82
N ARG A 199 -5.34 -17.75 18.92
CA ARG A 199 -3.97 -17.66 18.43
C ARG A 199 -3.91 -18.16 16.98
N TYR A 200 -3.22 -17.40 16.13
CA TYR A 200 -2.97 -17.70 14.74
C TYR A 200 -1.47 -17.63 14.46
N ILE A 201 -0.92 -18.67 13.84
CA ILE A 201 0.50 -18.80 13.51
C ILE A 201 0.67 -19.06 12.02
N VAL A 202 1.79 -18.67 11.44
CA VAL A 202 2.13 -19.09 10.08
C VAL A 202 2.66 -20.53 10.11
N GLY A 203 2.07 -21.42 9.31
CA GLY A 203 2.49 -22.83 9.24
C GLY A 203 3.79 -23.02 8.45
N GLY A 204 4.68 -23.91 8.94
CA GLY A 204 5.95 -24.26 8.27
C GLY A 204 5.78 -25.20 7.07
N PRO A 205 6.80 -25.46 6.20
CA PRO A 205 8.20 -25.01 6.13
C PRO A 205 8.43 -23.85 5.12
N GLN A 206 9.68 -23.37 4.94
CA GLN A 206 10.07 -22.29 4.00
C GLN A 206 9.52 -22.44 2.57
N ASN A 207 9.19 -23.67 2.15
CA ASN A 207 8.61 -23.98 0.84
C ASN A 207 7.16 -23.48 0.66
N MET A 208 6.51 -23.00 1.74
CA MET A 208 5.17 -22.40 1.70
C MET A 208 5.18 -20.87 1.57
N VAL A 209 6.37 -20.26 1.51
CA VAL A 209 6.48 -18.83 1.25
C VAL A 209 6.25 -18.56 -0.24
N PRO A 210 5.35 -17.62 -0.61
CA PRO A 210 5.16 -17.26 -2.01
C PRO A 210 6.45 -16.72 -2.64
N THR A 211 6.61 -16.93 -3.95
CA THR A 211 7.67 -16.26 -4.70
C THR A 211 7.32 -14.80 -4.85
N LEU A 212 7.97 -13.94 -4.06
CA LEU A 212 7.75 -12.51 -4.10
C LEU A 212 8.61 -11.85 -5.17
N ARG A 213 8.01 -10.87 -5.85
CA ARG A 213 8.72 -10.05 -6.85
C ARG A 213 9.83 -9.24 -6.20
N GLN A 214 10.92 -9.10 -6.94
CA GLN A 214 12.02 -8.20 -6.61
C GLN A 214 12.27 -7.24 -7.78
N LEU A 215 12.62 -5.99 -7.44
CA LEU A 215 13.05 -5.01 -8.43
C LEU A 215 14.50 -5.30 -8.87
N PRO A 216 14.90 -4.90 -10.08
CA PRO A 216 16.31 -4.93 -10.49
C PRO A 216 17.24 -4.21 -9.51
N GLU A 217 18.53 -4.56 -9.52
CA GLU A 217 19.59 -4.05 -8.62
C GLU A 217 19.90 -2.55 -8.84
N LEU A 218 18.95 -1.67 -8.50
CA LEU A 218 19.06 -0.23 -8.64
C LEU A 218 19.64 0.42 -7.37
N GLY A 219 20.72 -0.15 -6.84
CA GLY A 219 21.23 0.22 -5.51
C GLY A 219 20.28 -0.16 -4.37
N LEU A 220 19.25 -0.95 -4.67
CA LEU A 220 18.37 -1.60 -3.70
C LEU A 220 19.06 -2.86 -3.15
N PRO A 221 18.79 -3.27 -1.90
CA PRO A 221 19.31 -4.51 -1.35
C PRO A 221 18.92 -5.72 -2.20
N VAL A 222 19.91 -6.47 -2.70
CA VAL A 222 19.68 -7.73 -3.40
C VAL A 222 19.62 -8.85 -2.39
N VAL A 223 18.51 -9.59 -2.39
CA VAL A 223 18.29 -10.72 -1.49
C VAL A 223 17.96 -11.94 -2.34
N SER A 224 18.68 -13.04 -2.17
CA SER A 224 18.34 -14.26 -2.93
C SER A 224 16.93 -14.73 -2.60
N PRO A 225 16.22 -15.43 -3.51
CA PRO A 225 14.87 -15.92 -3.23
C PRO A 225 14.78 -16.77 -1.95
N SER A 226 15.78 -17.62 -1.67
CA SER A 226 15.84 -18.44 -0.46
C SER A 226 16.08 -17.62 0.81
N ALA A 227 16.92 -16.59 0.74
CA ALA A 227 17.14 -15.67 1.84
C ALA A 227 15.88 -14.84 2.12
N LEU A 228 15.19 -14.38 1.08
CA LEU A 228 13.94 -13.64 1.22
C LEU A 228 12.86 -14.53 1.84
N ALA A 229 12.72 -15.79 1.39
CA ALA A 229 11.79 -16.74 2.00
C ALA A 229 12.08 -16.96 3.49
N SER A 230 13.35 -17.06 3.86
CA SER A 230 13.77 -17.18 5.26
C SER A 230 13.43 -15.94 6.08
N LEU A 231 13.59 -14.73 5.51
CA LEU A 231 13.22 -13.47 6.18
C LEU A 231 11.71 -13.34 6.35
N VAL A 232 10.93 -13.72 5.33
CA VAL A 232 9.46 -13.73 5.41
C VAL A 232 8.97 -14.69 6.50
N ALA A 233 9.50 -15.91 6.55
CA ALA A 233 9.11 -16.86 7.58
C ALA A 233 9.50 -16.39 9.00
N ARG A 234 10.70 -15.81 9.14
CA ARG A 234 11.21 -15.32 10.43
C ARG A 234 10.39 -14.15 10.99
N HIS A 235 10.00 -13.22 10.12
CA HIS A 235 9.37 -11.96 10.52
C HIS A 235 7.85 -11.98 10.42
N ALA A 236 7.25 -13.11 10.03
CA ALA A 236 5.81 -13.29 10.08
C ALA A 236 5.31 -13.22 11.53
N PRO A 237 4.37 -12.32 11.85
CA PRO A 237 3.85 -12.22 13.21
C PRO A 237 2.95 -13.41 13.55
N THR A 238 2.92 -13.75 14.84
CA THR A 238 1.79 -14.48 15.44
C THR A 238 0.69 -13.49 15.76
N LEU A 239 -0.57 -13.85 15.53
CA LEU A 239 -1.71 -13.00 15.86
C LEU A 239 -2.49 -13.63 17.02
N GLU A 240 -2.80 -12.83 18.05
CA GLU A 240 -3.68 -13.20 19.16
C GLU A 240 -4.88 -12.26 19.17
N ILE A 241 -5.99 -12.75 18.61
CA ILE A 241 -7.14 -11.91 18.28
C ILE A 241 -8.26 -12.22 19.26
N GLU A 242 -8.70 -11.23 20.03
CA GLU A 242 -9.93 -11.38 20.81
C GLU A 242 -11.09 -11.71 19.87
N THR A 243 -11.75 -12.84 20.10
CA THR A 243 -12.81 -13.34 19.22
C THR A 243 -14.15 -13.29 19.93
N ALA A 244 -15.02 -12.38 19.50
CA ALA A 244 -16.41 -12.28 19.92
C ALA A 244 -17.38 -12.89 18.89
N GLY A 245 -16.98 -12.95 17.61
CA GLY A 245 -17.75 -13.57 16.54
C GLY A 245 -16.94 -13.80 15.26
N ASP A 246 -17.64 -14.13 14.17
CA ASP A 246 -17.00 -14.42 12.87
C ASP A 246 -16.33 -13.19 12.24
N ASP A 247 -16.75 -11.98 12.61
CA ASP A 247 -16.11 -10.74 12.13
C ASP A 247 -14.67 -10.59 12.63
N ASP A 248 -14.30 -11.24 13.74
CA ASP A 248 -12.96 -11.20 14.34
C ASP A 248 -12.02 -12.29 13.80
N ARG A 249 -12.52 -13.15 12.90
CA ARG A 249 -11.75 -14.25 12.34
C ARG A 249 -11.08 -13.81 11.05
N PRO A 250 -9.74 -13.94 10.94
CA PRO A 250 -9.03 -13.59 9.73
C PRO A 250 -9.32 -14.61 8.62
N GLY A 251 -9.28 -14.16 7.36
CA GLY A 251 -9.54 -15.03 6.22
C GLY A 251 -9.07 -14.49 4.88
N ALA A 252 -9.26 -15.28 3.83
CA ALA A 252 -8.90 -14.91 2.47
C ALA A 252 -9.90 -13.89 1.89
N LEU A 253 -9.42 -12.87 1.17
CA LEU A 253 -10.31 -12.03 0.38
C LEU A 253 -10.79 -12.81 -0.83
N VAL A 254 -12.10 -12.80 -1.04
CA VAL A 254 -12.77 -13.54 -2.11
C VAL A 254 -13.90 -12.72 -2.72
N TRP A 255 -14.13 -12.90 -4.02
CA TRP A 255 -15.35 -12.41 -4.65
C TRP A 255 -16.53 -13.31 -4.28
N ARG A 256 -17.58 -12.73 -3.70
CA ARG A 256 -18.81 -13.43 -3.33
C ARG A 256 -19.98 -12.90 -4.13
N ARG A 257 -20.79 -13.84 -4.63
CA ARG A 257 -22.08 -13.56 -5.26
C ARG A 257 -23.13 -13.48 -4.16
N GLU A 258 -23.59 -12.27 -3.86
CA GLU A 258 -24.79 -12.06 -3.05
C GLU A 258 -26.01 -11.86 -3.96
N PRO A 259 -27.26 -12.07 -3.46
CA PRO A 259 -28.46 -12.04 -4.28
C PRO A 259 -28.66 -10.78 -5.15
N ARG A 260 -28.01 -9.66 -4.81
CA ARG A 260 -28.14 -8.38 -5.53
C ARG A 260 -26.83 -7.78 -6.01
N ARG A 261 -25.67 -8.35 -5.66
CA ARG A 261 -24.37 -7.77 -6.04
C ARG A 261 -23.24 -8.78 -5.91
N LEU A 262 -22.25 -8.61 -6.78
CA LEU A 262 -20.93 -9.20 -6.62
C LEU A 262 -20.11 -8.26 -5.72
N GLN A 263 -19.52 -8.77 -4.64
CA GLN A 263 -18.72 -7.96 -3.72
C GLN A 263 -17.57 -8.76 -3.12
N VAL A 264 -16.51 -8.05 -2.72
CA VAL A 264 -15.39 -8.64 -1.99
C VAL A 264 -15.82 -8.94 -0.56
N GLY A 265 -15.55 -10.14 -0.06
CA GLY A 265 -15.75 -10.56 1.32
C GLY A 265 -14.56 -11.34 1.85
N VAL A 266 -14.65 -11.82 3.09
CA VAL A 266 -13.62 -12.62 3.75
C VAL A 266 -14.10 -14.05 3.95
N ASP A 267 -13.29 -15.02 3.53
CA ASP A 267 -13.48 -16.45 3.82
C ASP A 267 -12.66 -16.89 5.03
N VAL A 268 -13.33 -16.96 6.17
CA VAL A 268 -12.76 -17.34 7.48
C VAL A 268 -12.42 -18.83 7.57
N ASN A 269 -12.80 -19.65 6.58
CA ASN A 269 -12.37 -21.05 6.49
C ASN A 269 -11.01 -21.18 5.81
N GLU A 270 -10.52 -20.12 5.18
CA GLU A 270 -9.16 -20.02 4.65
C GLU A 270 -8.39 -18.90 5.37
N PRO A 271 -7.85 -19.15 6.58
CA PRO A 271 -7.02 -18.17 7.28
C PRO A 271 -5.76 -17.87 6.46
N VAL A 272 -5.57 -16.60 6.09
CA VAL A 272 -4.47 -16.16 5.23
C VAL A 272 -3.77 -14.94 5.83
N LEU A 273 -2.45 -14.94 5.72
CA LEU A 273 -1.62 -13.77 5.90
C LEU A 273 -0.99 -13.41 4.55
N TYR A 274 -1.39 -12.27 3.98
CA TYR A 274 -0.81 -11.79 2.73
C TYR A 274 0.54 -11.15 3.03
N VAL A 275 1.52 -11.33 2.15
CA VAL A 275 2.86 -10.75 2.32
C VAL A 275 3.32 -10.11 1.02
N ARG A 276 4.03 -8.99 1.16
CA ARG A 276 4.73 -8.31 0.07
C ARG A 276 6.06 -7.74 0.52
N THR A 277 6.91 -7.45 -0.46
CA THR A 277 8.14 -6.68 -0.26
C THR A 277 7.93 -5.20 -0.59
N GLY A 278 8.80 -4.37 -0.02
CA GLY A 278 8.92 -2.94 -0.30
C GLY A 278 10.31 -2.45 0.06
N HIS A 279 10.56 -1.16 -0.16
CA HIS A 279 11.83 -0.54 0.18
C HIS A 279 11.62 0.82 0.83
N THR A 280 12.48 1.14 1.78
CA THR A 280 12.55 2.47 2.41
C THR A 280 14.00 2.91 2.53
N ARG A 281 14.20 4.19 2.82
CA ARG A 281 15.49 4.77 3.19
C ARG A 281 15.55 5.01 4.69
N LEU A 282 16.70 4.68 5.27
CA LEU A 282 17.08 5.04 6.64
C LEU A 282 18.59 5.21 6.75
N GLY A 283 19.03 6.35 7.26
CA GLY A 283 20.45 6.71 7.35
C GLY A 283 21.11 6.80 5.97
N GLY A 284 20.37 7.22 4.95
CA GLY A 284 20.86 7.30 3.57
C GLY A 284 21.01 5.95 2.85
N ARG A 285 20.68 4.82 3.50
CA ARG A 285 20.73 3.47 2.91
C ARG A 285 19.34 3.01 2.51
N TRP A 286 19.23 2.28 1.40
CA TRP A 286 18.01 1.55 1.05
C TRP A 286 17.92 0.27 1.86
N LEU A 287 16.74 0.00 2.40
CA LEU A 287 16.44 -1.12 3.28
C LEU A 287 15.23 -1.90 2.76
N LEU A 288 15.25 -3.22 2.95
CA LEU A 288 14.13 -4.09 2.63
C LEU A 288 13.02 -3.91 3.68
N GLN A 289 11.78 -3.87 3.21
CA GLN A 289 10.59 -3.95 4.05
C GLN A 289 9.78 -5.20 3.70
N LEU A 290 9.22 -5.83 4.73
CA LEU A 290 8.23 -6.89 4.62
C LEU A 290 6.92 -6.38 5.20
N THR A 291 5.85 -6.40 4.42
CA THR A 291 4.51 -6.01 4.88
C THR A 291 3.60 -7.22 4.87
N TYR A 292 2.97 -7.48 6.00
CA TYR A 292 1.99 -8.53 6.21
C TYR A 292 0.60 -7.91 6.34
N ALA A 293 -0.39 -8.41 5.60
CA ALA A 293 -1.77 -7.94 5.66
C ALA A 293 -2.70 -9.09 6.06
N VAL A 294 -3.55 -8.82 7.04
CA VAL A 294 -4.63 -9.72 7.47
C VAL A 294 -5.97 -9.01 7.31
N TRP A 295 -7.01 -9.76 6.91
CA TRP A 295 -8.33 -9.21 6.57
C TRP A 295 -9.44 -9.85 7.40
N PHE A 296 -10.39 -9.00 7.81
CA PHE A 296 -11.57 -9.32 8.63
C PHE A 296 -12.85 -8.94 7.89
N ALA A 297 -13.96 -9.62 8.20
CA ALA A 297 -15.19 -9.47 7.43
C ALA A 297 -15.86 -8.10 7.61
N ALA A 298 -15.74 -7.50 8.79
CA ALA A 298 -16.30 -6.18 9.10
C ALA A 298 -15.64 -5.57 10.35
N ARG A 299 -15.79 -4.25 10.49
CA ARG A 299 -15.75 -3.58 11.79
C ARG A 299 -17.20 -3.40 12.25
N PRO A 300 -17.76 -4.30 13.09
CA PRO A 300 -19.16 -4.24 13.46
C PRO A 300 -19.48 -3.00 14.28
N ARG A 301 -20.71 -2.51 14.16
CA ARG A 301 -21.19 -1.33 14.89
C ARG A 301 -21.15 -1.59 16.39
N GLN A 302 -20.41 -0.77 17.13
CA GLN A 302 -20.39 -0.81 18.59
C GLN A 302 -21.51 0.03 19.22
N GLN A 303 -22.04 1.00 18.49
CA GLN A 303 -23.11 1.90 18.93
C GLN A 303 -23.97 2.37 17.75
N ALA A 304 -25.13 2.98 18.04
CA ALA A 304 -26.11 3.39 17.02
C ALA A 304 -25.52 4.33 15.94
N MET A 305 -24.63 5.24 16.36
CA MET A 305 -23.94 6.20 15.48
C MET A 305 -22.43 5.92 15.49
N ASP A 306 -22.03 4.79 14.91
CA ASP A 306 -20.62 4.45 14.69
C ASP A 306 -20.19 4.82 13.27
N LEU A 307 -19.48 5.94 13.13
CA LEU A 307 -19.02 6.45 11.83
C LEU A 307 -17.96 5.54 11.18
N LEU A 308 -17.28 4.75 12.00
CA LEU A 308 -16.15 3.92 11.62
C LEU A 308 -16.58 2.49 11.31
N ALA A 309 -17.80 2.08 11.64
CA ALA A 309 -18.29 0.75 11.32
C ALA A 309 -18.52 0.56 9.81
N GLY A 310 -18.27 -0.65 9.31
CA GLY A 310 -18.36 -0.95 7.88
C GLY A 310 -17.91 -2.36 7.56
N ARG A 311 -18.15 -2.77 6.32
CA ARG A 311 -17.65 -4.05 5.79
C ARG A 311 -16.16 -3.97 5.54
N LEU A 312 -15.50 -5.10 5.71
CA LEU A 312 -14.06 -5.27 5.66
C LEU A 312 -13.33 -4.44 6.73
N ASP A 313 -12.34 -5.08 7.31
CA ASP A 313 -11.33 -4.43 8.13
C ASP A 313 -10.03 -5.22 7.98
N GLY A 314 -8.95 -4.76 8.57
CA GLY A 314 -7.69 -5.46 8.51
C GLY A 314 -6.60 -4.77 9.29
N LEU A 315 -5.42 -5.40 9.28
CA LEU A 315 -4.20 -4.84 9.85
C LEU A 315 -3.07 -5.07 8.85
N LEU A 316 -2.31 -4.02 8.56
CA LEU A 316 -1.04 -4.11 7.86
C LEU A 316 0.07 -3.96 8.88
N TRP A 317 0.86 -5.00 9.05
CA TRP A 317 2.07 -5.01 9.89
C TRP A 317 3.29 -4.97 9.00
N ARG A 318 4.11 -3.93 9.11
CA ARG A 318 5.33 -3.78 8.31
C ARG A 318 6.58 -3.83 9.18
N VAL A 319 7.58 -4.53 8.67
CA VAL A 319 8.91 -4.67 9.28
C VAL A 319 9.94 -4.05 8.36
N THR A 320 10.76 -3.14 8.87
CA THR A 320 11.94 -2.60 8.18
C THR A 320 13.20 -3.32 8.65
N LEU A 321 13.96 -3.89 7.72
CA LEU A 321 15.10 -4.77 8.02
C LEU A 321 16.45 -4.08 7.76
N ASP A 322 17.42 -4.33 8.65
CA ASP A 322 18.82 -4.00 8.40
C ASP A 322 19.48 -5.04 7.47
N ALA A 323 20.73 -4.78 7.08
CA ALA A 323 21.48 -5.66 6.17
C ALA A 323 21.69 -7.09 6.70
N ASP A 324 21.70 -7.28 8.02
CA ASP A 324 21.80 -8.59 8.68
C ASP A 324 20.43 -9.30 8.82
N GLY A 325 19.36 -8.68 8.33
CA GLY A 325 17.99 -9.20 8.43
C GLY A 325 17.33 -9.00 9.79
N THR A 326 17.93 -8.24 10.71
CA THR A 326 17.31 -7.85 11.99
C THR A 326 16.33 -6.70 11.80
N ALA A 327 15.31 -6.63 12.66
CA ALA A 327 14.30 -5.57 12.58
C ALA A 327 14.82 -4.25 13.17
N LEU A 328 14.63 -3.16 12.45
CA LEU A 328 14.94 -1.80 12.91
C LEU A 328 13.70 -1.08 13.42
N VAL A 329 12.61 -1.16 12.68
CA VAL A 329 11.35 -0.52 13.01
C VAL A 329 10.20 -1.37 12.53
N TYR A 330 9.19 -1.49 13.37
CA TYR A 330 7.88 -1.97 12.96
C TYR A 330 6.91 -0.80 12.87
N ASP A 331 5.97 -0.87 11.95
CA ASP A 331 4.86 0.06 11.90
C ASP A 331 3.59 -0.60 11.38
N THR A 332 2.45 -0.05 11.78
CA THR A 332 1.15 -0.65 11.46
C THR A 332 0.13 0.39 11.06
N ILE A 333 -0.77 0.01 10.14
CA ILE A 333 -1.97 0.76 9.77
C ILE A 333 -3.13 -0.22 9.59
N HIS A 334 -4.36 0.29 9.55
CA HIS A 334 -5.46 -0.44 8.92
C HIS A 334 -5.42 -0.26 7.39
N PRO A 335 -5.97 -1.18 6.58
CA PRO A 335 -5.99 -1.07 5.12
C PRO A 335 -6.74 0.16 4.58
N CYS A 336 -7.44 0.92 5.41
CA CYS A 336 -7.99 2.22 5.02
C CYS A 336 -6.96 3.36 5.01
N GLY A 337 -5.78 3.16 5.62
CA GLY A 337 -4.75 4.17 5.85
C GLY A 337 -4.73 4.75 7.27
N CYS A 338 -5.70 4.40 8.11
CA CYS A 338 -5.84 4.96 9.46
C CYS A 338 -4.94 4.27 10.49
N TYR A 339 -4.82 4.90 11.67
CA TYR A 339 -4.18 4.35 12.87
C TYR A 339 -2.70 3.99 12.69
N HIS A 340 -1.93 4.90 12.08
CA HIS A 340 -0.49 4.67 11.87
C HIS A 340 0.28 4.73 13.18
N LEU A 341 0.76 3.56 13.64
CA LEU A 341 1.58 3.42 14.84
C LEU A 341 3.01 3.01 14.46
N PHE A 342 3.99 3.50 15.21
CA PHE A 342 5.39 3.11 15.08
C PHE A 342 5.87 2.39 16.34
N LEU A 343 6.64 1.32 16.16
CA LEU A 343 7.24 0.52 17.22
C LEU A 343 8.73 0.33 16.89
N PRO A 344 9.60 1.27 17.26
CA PRO A 344 11.04 1.16 17.01
C PRO A 344 11.67 0.07 17.90
N THR A 345 12.73 -0.56 17.37
CA THR A 345 13.60 -1.42 18.17
C THR A 345 14.70 -0.61 18.85
N GLU A 346 15.48 -1.27 19.71
CA GLU A 346 16.68 -0.71 20.34
C GLU A 346 17.74 -0.22 19.34
N ARG A 347 17.63 -0.63 18.07
CA ARG A 347 18.61 -0.33 17.01
C ARG A 347 18.41 1.03 16.34
N VAL A 348 17.31 1.72 16.60
CA VAL A 348 17.06 3.06 16.06
C VAL A 348 16.76 4.05 17.15
N ARG A 349 16.94 5.34 16.85
CA ARG A 349 16.53 6.43 17.71
C ARG A 349 15.54 7.33 16.98
N ALA A 350 14.48 7.72 17.67
CA ALA A 350 13.57 8.73 17.16
C ALA A 350 14.28 10.09 17.06
N ARG A 351 14.18 10.73 15.90
CA ARG A 351 14.67 12.10 15.69
C ARG A 351 13.81 13.08 16.50
N PRO A 352 14.38 14.22 16.96
CA PRO A 352 13.59 15.30 17.53
C PRO A 352 12.48 15.75 16.57
N GLN A 353 11.24 15.74 17.04
CA GLN A 353 10.09 16.17 16.24
C GLN A 353 9.89 17.68 16.37
N VAL A 354 9.63 18.34 15.25
CA VAL A 354 9.22 19.76 15.26
C VAL A 354 7.83 19.84 15.87
N LYS A 355 7.67 20.65 16.93
CA LYS A 355 6.36 20.88 17.54
C LYS A 355 5.46 21.60 16.53
N GLY A 356 4.35 20.97 16.19
CA GLY A 356 3.40 21.48 15.23
C GLY A 356 2.04 20.82 15.38
N ILE A 357 1.10 21.22 14.50
CA ILE A 357 -0.23 20.62 14.43
C ILE A 357 -0.29 19.43 13.46
N GLU A 358 0.74 19.28 12.61
CA GLU A 358 0.84 18.14 11.68
C GLU A 358 1.07 16.84 12.43
N GLU A 359 0.53 15.77 11.89
CA GLU A 359 0.72 14.43 12.42
C GLU A 359 2.16 13.99 12.22
N GLY A 360 2.88 13.90 13.33
CA GLY A 360 4.26 13.44 13.38
C GLY A 360 4.39 11.95 13.66
N LEU A 361 5.59 11.59 14.10
CA LEU A 361 5.89 10.26 14.64
C LEU A 361 5.02 9.98 15.88
N PHE A 362 4.27 8.87 15.87
CA PHE A 362 3.54 8.38 17.03
C PHE A 362 4.05 7.00 17.43
N VAL A 363 4.91 6.99 18.45
CA VAL A 363 5.46 5.75 19.04
C VAL A 363 4.57 5.34 20.20
N VAL A 364 3.96 4.16 20.10
CA VAL A 364 3.09 3.59 21.15
C VAL A 364 3.84 2.71 22.13
N GLN A 365 4.90 2.05 21.66
CA GLN A 365 5.81 1.25 22.48
C GLN A 365 7.14 1.08 21.75
N THR A 366 8.20 0.74 22.48
CA THR A 366 9.39 0.12 21.89
C THR A 366 9.19 -1.39 21.87
N LEU A 367 9.72 -2.05 20.84
CA LEU A 367 9.67 -3.52 20.73
C LEU A 367 11.05 -4.03 20.39
N ARG A 368 11.62 -4.89 21.22
CA ARG A 368 12.96 -5.41 20.95
C ARG A 368 12.98 -6.29 19.71
N SER A 369 14.12 -6.34 19.03
CA SER A 369 14.32 -7.28 17.93
C SER A 369 14.18 -8.74 18.42
N PRO A 370 13.40 -9.60 17.74
CA PRO A 370 13.27 -11.01 18.13
C PRO A 370 14.57 -11.78 17.87
N ALA A 371 14.91 -12.68 18.80
CA ALA A 371 15.94 -13.69 18.57
C ALA A 371 15.47 -14.72 17.53
N ALA A 372 16.37 -15.61 17.09
CA ALA A 372 16.07 -16.55 16.00
C ALA A 372 14.89 -17.50 16.31
N ASN A 373 14.72 -17.87 17.58
CA ASN A 373 13.67 -18.74 18.11
C ASN A 373 12.52 -17.96 18.76
N GLU A 374 12.41 -16.66 18.48
CA GLU A 374 11.34 -15.82 18.96
C GLU A 374 10.54 -15.26 17.80
N ARG A 375 9.29 -14.90 18.07
CA ARG A 375 8.38 -14.26 17.13
C ARG A 375 7.75 -13.04 17.77
N VAL A 376 7.39 -12.09 16.92
CA VAL A 376 6.52 -10.99 17.33
C VAL A 376 5.10 -11.51 17.42
N VAL A 377 4.45 -11.29 18.56
CA VAL A 377 3.04 -11.59 18.82
C VAL A 377 2.26 -10.28 18.84
N LEU A 378 1.22 -10.20 18.00
CA LEU A 378 0.34 -9.04 17.90
C LEU A 378 -0.99 -9.35 18.57
N ARG A 379 -1.32 -8.65 19.65
CA ARG A 379 -2.61 -8.77 20.34
C ARG A 379 -3.60 -7.78 19.77
N LEU A 380 -4.69 -8.28 19.18
CA LEU A 380 -5.71 -7.46 18.51
C LEU A 380 -7.03 -7.49 19.26
N ALA A 381 -7.69 -6.33 19.33
CA ALA A 381 -9.02 -6.17 19.90
C ALA A 381 -10.10 -6.82 19.03
N ALA A 382 -11.16 -7.32 19.66
CA ALA A 382 -12.37 -7.73 18.96
C ALA A 382 -13.06 -6.49 18.36
N ALA A 383 -13.75 -6.69 17.24
CA ALA A 383 -14.51 -5.74 16.45
C ALA A 383 -13.70 -4.61 15.79
N THR A 384 -12.84 -3.91 16.54
CA THR A 384 -12.05 -2.80 15.99
C THR A 384 -10.75 -3.27 15.34
N HIS A 385 -10.28 -4.48 15.67
CA HIS A 385 -9.00 -5.04 15.24
C HIS A 385 -7.79 -4.14 15.56
N TYR A 386 -7.94 -3.20 16.50
CA TYR A 386 -6.85 -2.36 16.93
C TYR A 386 -5.76 -3.20 17.57
N LEU A 387 -4.50 -2.83 17.27
CA LEU A 387 -3.36 -3.36 17.98
C LEU A 387 -3.43 -2.85 19.43
N GLN A 388 -3.54 -3.78 20.37
CA GLN A 388 -3.56 -3.51 21.81
C GLN A 388 -2.16 -3.62 22.39
N ARG A 389 -1.36 -4.57 21.87
CA ARG A 389 -0.01 -4.83 22.34
C ARG A 389 0.79 -5.57 21.27
N ALA A 390 2.10 -5.33 21.22
CA ALA A 390 3.03 -6.21 20.52
C ALA A 390 4.11 -6.71 21.49
N GLU A 391 4.40 -8.00 21.46
CA GLU A 391 5.39 -8.62 22.34
C GLU A 391 6.31 -9.54 21.55
N THR A 392 7.45 -9.87 22.14
CA THR A 392 8.37 -10.86 21.60
C THR A 392 8.31 -12.08 22.49
N GLU A 393 7.85 -13.20 21.93
CA GLU A 393 7.69 -14.45 22.66
C GLU A 393 8.53 -15.56 22.02
N MET A 394 8.94 -16.52 22.84
CA MET A 394 9.58 -17.75 22.37
C MET A 394 8.60 -18.54 21.52
N GLU A 395 9.08 -19.05 20.40
CA GLU A 395 8.36 -20.05 19.62
C GLU A 395 8.19 -21.31 20.49
N GLY A 396 6.96 -21.76 20.72
CA GLY A 396 6.62 -22.71 21.78
C GLY A 396 5.54 -23.72 21.38
N ASN A 397 5.48 -24.84 22.12
CA ASN A 397 4.60 -25.99 21.82
C ASN A 397 3.10 -25.76 22.12
N ASP A 398 2.68 -24.60 22.64
CA ASP A 398 1.24 -24.26 22.79
C ASP A 398 0.54 -24.00 21.42
N ASP A 399 1.27 -24.21 20.32
CA ASP A 399 0.82 -24.19 18.94
C ASP A 399 -0.21 -25.30 18.61
N ASP A 400 -0.37 -26.33 19.43
CA ASP A 400 -1.31 -27.44 19.18
C ASP A 400 -2.79 -26.99 19.03
N LYS A 401 -3.14 -25.81 19.57
CA LYS A 401 -4.47 -25.19 19.42
C LYS A 401 -4.47 -23.94 18.54
N ALA A 402 -3.32 -23.57 17.98
CA ALA A 402 -3.21 -22.41 17.10
C ALA A 402 -3.82 -22.72 15.73
N ILE A 403 -4.46 -21.71 15.13
CA ILE A 403 -4.96 -21.80 13.76
C ILE A 403 -3.84 -21.41 12.81
N VAL A 404 -3.59 -22.26 11.83
CA VAL A 404 -2.53 -22.02 10.84
C VAL A 404 -3.01 -21.04 9.77
N LEU A 405 -2.27 -19.95 9.60
CA LEU A 405 -2.37 -19.01 8.49
C LEU A 405 -1.52 -19.50 7.33
N SER A 406 -2.11 -19.52 6.14
CA SER A 406 -1.36 -19.70 4.90
C SER A 406 -0.74 -18.37 4.47
N LEU A 407 0.55 -18.35 4.14
CA LEU A 407 1.17 -17.19 3.50
C LEU A 407 0.76 -17.13 2.02
N ARG A 408 0.28 -15.97 1.57
CA ARG A 408 -0.03 -15.71 0.16
C ARG A 408 0.61 -14.40 -0.30
N ASP A 409 0.90 -14.29 -1.59
CA ASP A 409 1.38 -13.03 -2.16
C ASP A 409 0.23 -12.01 -2.16
N ASP A 410 0.46 -10.81 -1.64
CA ASP A 410 -0.48 -9.68 -1.71
C ASP A 410 -0.89 -9.37 -3.17
N ASP A 411 -0.01 -9.59 -4.15
CA ASP A 411 -0.33 -9.37 -5.57
C ASP A 411 -1.51 -10.24 -6.06
N GLN A 412 -1.82 -11.36 -5.39
CA GLN A 412 -3.01 -12.16 -5.71
C GLN A 412 -4.32 -11.37 -5.55
N LEU A 413 -4.35 -10.36 -4.66
CA LEU A 413 -5.53 -9.53 -4.44
C LEU A 413 -5.90 -8.68 -5.67
N ARG A 414 -4.96 -8.50 -6.61
CA ARG A 414 -5.16 -7.76 -7.86
C ARG A 414 -5.82 -8.63 -8.95
N SER A 415 -5.97 -9.93 -8.72
CA SER A 415 -6.62 -10.86 -9.65
C SER A 415 -7.24 -12.05 -8.89
N LEU A 416 -8.38 -11.79 -8.24
CA LEU A 416 -9.11 -12.82 -7.51
C LEU A 416 -10.08 -13.58 -8.43
N PRO A 417 -10.27 -14.90 -8.24
CA PRO A 417 -11.21 -15.67 -9.03
C PRO A 417 -12.65 -15.17 -8.79
N LEU A 418 -13.44 -15.13 -9.87
CA LEU A 418 -14.87 -14.85 -9.81
C LEU A 418 -15.69 -16.15 -9.68
N PRO A 419 -16.82 -16.14 -8.95
CA PRO A 419 -17.69 -17.31 -8.84
C PRO A 419 -18.19 -17.87 -10.17
N ASP A 420 -18.35 -17.02 -11.18
CA ASP A 420 -18.88 -17.39 -12.51
C ASP A 420 -17.77 -17.60 -13.56
N GLY A 421 -16.51 -17.67 -13.12
CA GLY A 421 -15.34 -17.80 -13.99
C GLY A 421 -14.69 -16.45 -14.35
N GLY A 422 -13.41 -16.53 -14.74
CA GLY A 422 -12.55 -15.35 -14.92
C GLY A 422 -12.00 -14.80 -13.60
N THR A 423 -11.34 -13.64 -13.68
CA THR A 423 -10.72 -12.99 -12.53
C THR A 423 -11.08 -11.51 -12.45
N ARG A 424 -10.97 -10.94 -11.25
CA ARG A 424 -11.13 -9.50 -11.03
C ARG A 424 -10.34 -9.06 -9.80
N SER A 425 -9.67 -7.92 -9.90
CA SER A 425 -9.05 -7.25 -8.75
C SER A 425 -10.06 -6.99 -7.63
N ALA A 426 -9.65 -7.16 -6.36
CA ALA A 426 -10.44 -6.71 -5.21
C ALA A 426 -10.63 -5.18 -5.20
N PHE A 427 -9.73 -4.45 -5.86
CA PHE A 427 -9.68 -3.00 -5.90
C PHE A 427 -10.28 -2.48 -7.22
N ALA A 428 -11.08 -1.42 -7.11
CA ALA A 428 -11.55 -0.67 -8.27
C ALA A 428 -10.44 0.22 -8.86
N PRO A 429 -10.63 0.83 -10.04
CA PRO A 429 -9.64 1.71 -10.69
C PRO A 429 -9.12 2.89 -9.86
N ASP A 430 -9.84 3.31 -8.83
CA ASP A 430 -9.43 4.35 -7.88
C ASP A 430 -8.56 3.82 -6.73
N GLY A 431 -8.32 2.51 -6.70
CA GLY A 431 -7.57 1.81 -5.66
C GLY A 431 -8.39 1.52 -4.40
N LEU A 432 -9.72 1.59 -4.46
CA LEU A 432 -10.61 1.35 -3.32
C LEU A 432 -11.36 0.03 -3.46
N ILE A 433 -11.64 -0.66 -2.35
CA ILE A 433 -12.52 -1.84 -2.36
C ILE A 433 -13.97 -1.37 -2.28
N ALA A 434 -14.73 -1.57 -3.35
CA ALA A 434 -16.15 -1.21 -3.40
C ALA A 434 -16.98 -1.94 -2.33
N GLY A 435 -17.91 -1.24 -1.68
CA GLY A 435 -18.73 -1.81 -0.62
C GLY A 435 -18.06 -1.87 0.76
N SER A 436 -16.85 -1.31 0.92
CA SER A 436 -16.17 -1.14 2.21
C SER A 436 -16.22 0.30 2.74
N GLU A 437 -17.14 1.11 2.20
CA GLU A 437 -17.24 2.53 2.55
C GLU A 437 -17.71 2.71 4.00
N ARG A 438 -17.07 3.64 4.71
CA ARG A 438 -17.44 4.02 6.08
C ARG A 438 -18.17 5.37 6.06
N LEU A 439 -19.01 5.63 7.06
CA LEU A 439 -19.73 6.90 7.17
C LEU A 439 -18.79 8.08 7.42
N GLU A 440 -17.60 7.82 7.99
CA GLU A 440 -16.57 8.84 8.21
C GLU A 440 -16.17 9.59 6.94
N ARG A 441 -16.36 9.02 5.73
CA ARG A 441 -16.12 9.74 4.46
C ARG A 441 -16.87 11.07 4.36
N PHE A 442 -18.04 11.19 4.99
CA PHE A 442 -18.84 12.42 4.98
C PHE A 442 -18.40 13.44 6.02
N TYR A 443 -17.59 13.03 7.00
CA TYR A 443 -17.07 13.89 8.06
C TYR A 443 -15.59 14.27 7.83
N PHE A 444 -14.80 13.35 7.30
CA PHE A 444 -13.33 13.48 7.14
C PHE A 444 -12.91 14.01 5.76
N TRP A 445 -13.82 14.17 4.80
CA TRP A 445 -13.51 14.71 3.47
C TRP A 445 -12.75 16.05 3.45
N PRO A 446 -12.90 16.98 4.42
CA PRO A 446 -12.13 18.23 4.42
C PRO A 446 -10.62 18.03 4.53
N MET A 447 -10.19 16.85 5.00
CA MET A 447 -8.77 16.50 5.12
C MET A 447 -8.14 16.13 3.77
N GLY A 448 -8.94 16.12 2.68
CA GLY A 448 -8.46 15.89 1.33
C GLY A 448 -8.33 14.42 0.93
N ILE A 449 -8.77 13.49 1.77
CA ILE A 449 -8.69 12.04 1.49
C ILE A 449 -10.02 11.58 0.90
N ALA A 450 -9.98 11.03 -0.31
CA ALA A 450 -11.18 10.53 -0.99
C ALA A 450 -11.72 9.29 -0.27
N SER A 451 -13.00 9.29 0.12
CA SER A 451 -13.64 8.16 0.82
C SER A 451 -12.84 7.67 2.04
N ALA A 452 -12.58 8.57 2.99
CA ALA A 452 -11.90 8.21 4.25
C ALA A 452 -12.59 6.98 4.89
N GLY A 453 -11.77 6.03 5.36
CA GLY A 453 -12.25 4.78 5.96
C GLY A 453 -12.45 3.61 5.02
N GLN A 454 -12.56 3.84 3.71
CA GLN A 454 -12.67 2.76 2.73
C GLN A 454 -11.34 2.02 2.56
N MET A 455 -11.38 0.70 2.40
CA MET A 455 -10.19 -0.13 2.25
C MET A 455 -9.47 0.17 0.93
N ARG A 456 -8.14 0.13 0.96
CA ARG A 456 -7.29 0.62 -0.14
C ARG A 456 -6.29 -0.41 -0.61
N GLN A 457 -5.92 -0.25 -1.87
CA GLN A 457 -4.80 -0.93 -2.47
C GLN A 457 -3.47 -0.39 -1.92
N TRP A 458 -2.45 -1.26 -1.90
CA TRP A 458 -1.06 -0.82 -1.68
C TRP A 458 -0.69 0.37 -2.58
N GLY A 459 0.10 1.30 -2.04
CA GLY A 459 0.46 2.53 -2.74
C GLY A 459 -0.58 3.67 -2.67
N ARG A 460 -1.76 3.44 -2.06
CA ARG A 460 -2.84 4.45 -1.96
C ARG A 460 -3.17 4.89 -0.53
N HIS A 461 -2.36 4.49 0.44
CA HIS A 461 -2.60 4.72 1.86
C HIS A 461 -2.10 6.10 2.30
N ALA A 462 -3.01 7.07 2.38
CA ALA A 462 -2.80 8.33 3.09
C ALA A 462 -2.89 8.08 4.61
N THR A 463 -1.83 8.38 5.35
CA THR A 463 -1.69 8.01 6.78
C THR A 463 -1.72 9.19 7.76
N ALA A 464 -2.06 10.38 7.27
CA ALA A 464 -2.25 11.59 8.08
C ALA A 464 -3.47 12.37 7.59
N PHE A 465 -4.39 12.72 8.47
CA PHE A 465 -5.45 13.70 8.21
C PHE A 465 -4.91 15.14 8.22
N VAL A 466 -3.99 15.45 9.14
CA VAL A 466 -3.33 16.75 9.25
C VAL A 466 -1.88 16.64 8.79
N GLY A 467 -1.61 17.16 7.59
CA GLY A 467 -0.33 17.05 6.90
C GLY A 467 -0.47 16.27 5.59
N ARG A 468 0.64 15.77 5.04
CA ARG A 468 0.63 14.79 3.94
C ARG A 468 1.64 13.69 4.28
N ARG A 469 1.17 12.44 4.32
CA ARG A 469 2.00 11.28 4.59
C ARG A 469 1.42 10.05 3.91
N HIS A 470 2.32 9.25 3.34
CA HIS A 470 1.98 8.00 2.66
C HIS A 470 2.67 6.84 3.34
N PHE A 471 1.99 5.70 3.41
CA PHE A 471 2.57 4.52 4.03
C PHE A 471 3.78 4.00 3.25
N ASP A 472 3.75 4.02 1.93
CA ASP A 472 4.80 3.57 1.02
C ASP A 472 5.81 4.67 0.64
N ASP A 473 5.81 5.81 1.34
CA ASP A 473 6.83 6.86 1.15
C ASP A 473 8.22 6.31 1.56
N PRO A 474 9.18 6.17 0.63
CA PRO A 474 10.49 5.62 0.92
C PRO A 474 11.33 6.54 1.82
N THR A 475 10.93 7.79 2.03
CA THR A 475 11.64 8.74 2.91
C THR A 475 11.04 8.84 4.31
N LEU A 476 9.93 8.12 4.56
CA LEU A 476 9.17 8.18 5.80
C LEU A 476 10.05 7.92 7.03
N PHE A 477 10.88 6.88 6.98
CA PHE A 477 11.69 6.48 8.12
C PHE A 477 12.90 7.40 8.32
N ASP A 478 13.54 7.86 7.24
CA ASP A 478 14.61 8.88 7.31
C ASP A 478 14.16 10.17 8.02
N ARG A 479 12.89 10.55 7.86
CA ARG A 479 12.28 11.71 8.51
C ARG A 479 12.18 11.56 10.04
N TYR A 480 11.94 10.35 10.52
CA TYR A 480 11.55 10.10 11.91
C TYR A 480 12.60 9.37 12.73
N PHE A 481 13.51 8.64 12.11
CA PHE A 481 14.49 7.82 12.79
C PHE A 481 15.91 8.09 12.30
N GLU A 482 16.86 7.82 13.18
CA GLU A 482 18.27 7.66 12.85
C GLU A 482 18.71 6.26 13.25
N HIS A 483 19.56 5.66 12.42
CA HIS A 483 20.24 4.41 12.70
C HIS A 483 21.64 4.75 13.24
N PRO A 484 21.84 4.78 14.58
CA PRO A 484 23.15 5.01 15.16
C PRO A 484 24.16 3.95 14.68
N PRO A 485 25.45 4.30 14.61
CA PRO A 485 26.51 3.43 14.11
C PRO A 485 26.74 2.18 14.96
#